data_AF-A0A3M1CZ17-F1
#
_entry.id   AF-A0A3M1CZ17-F1
#
_cell.length_a   1.000
_cell.length_b   1.000
_cell.length_c   1.000
_cell.angle_alpha   90.00
_cell.angle_beta   90.00
_cell.angle_gamma   90.00
#
_symmetry.space_group_name_H-M   'P 1'
#
loop_
_entity.id
_entity.type
_entity.pdbx_description
1 polymer ?
#
loop_
_entity_poly.entity_id
_entity_poly.type
_entity_poly.pdbx_seq_one_letter_code
_entity_poly.pdbx_strand_id
1 'polypeptide(L)'
;MAEPDSSNPGDGVDFARLSQDLYAQWESAVTAWWDTVLDSPDVLRASGDALGRLARARKQYEQAVDDNLTRLHLPTRSDLVRLTRIATLLEHRLVRFEDQLLEMQDKLAALEREALQARVDAAEARLEHREEMAALQARLDALQERIDALEQSATRPARRRRRKADDSDTDTRDGDQR
;
A
#
# COMPACT_ATOMS: atom_id res chain seq x y z
N MET A 1 75.01 53.52 0.73
CA MET A 1 74.57 52.44 -0.16
C MET A 1 75.35 51.20 0.24
N ALA A 2 74.73 50.34 1.04
CA ALA A 2 75.25 49.03 1.41
C ALA A 2 74.09 48.06 1.21
N GLU A 3 74.27 47.09 0.32
CA GLU A 3 73.31 46.01 0.07
C GLU A 3 73.24 45.08 1.28
N PRO A 4 72.06 44.62 1.70
CA PRO A 4 71.95 43.54 2.66
C PRO A 4 72.15 42.19 1.96
N ASP A 5 73.25 41.53 2.34
CA ASP A 5 73.56 40.15 2.02
C ASP A 5 72.49 39.23 2.62
N SER A 6 71.70 38.62 1.73
CA SER A 6 70.59 37.71 2.05
C SER A 6 71.05 36.29 1.81
N SER A 7 71.86 35.76 2.71
CA SER A 7 72.23 34.34 2.73
C SER A 7 72.64 33.89 4.12
N ASN A 8 71.65 33.56 4.96
CA ASN A 8 71.85 32.48 5.93
C ASN A 8 70.54 31.71 6.13
N PRO A 9 70.31 30.61 5.40
CA PRO A 9 69.12 29.79 5.56
C PRO A 9 69.21 28.96 6.85
N GLY A 10 68.41 29.40 7.82
CA GLY A 10 67.86 28.70 8.98
C GLY A 10 68.34 27.30 9.33
N ASP A 11 68.95 27.21 10.51
CA ASP A 11 68.87 26.08 11.46
C ASP A 11 67.40 25.83 11.87
N GLY A 12 66.58 25.39 10.92
CA GLY A 12 65.25 24.85 11.19
C GLY A 12 65.37 23.34 11.28
N VAL A 13 65.20 22.76 12.47
CA VAL A 13 65.09 21.31 12.63
C VAL A 13 64.03 20.80 11.66
N ASP A 14 64.48 19.99 10.70
CA ASP A 14 63.67 19.56 9.56
C ASP A 14 62.70 18.46 10.03
N PHE A 15 61.56 18.90 10.61
CA PHE A 15 60.58 18.04 11.28
C PHE A 15 60.06 16.90 10.38
N ALA A 16 60.03 17.14 9.07
CA ALA A 16 59.69 16.12 8.09
C ALA A 16 60.70 14.95 8.10
N ARG A 17 62.01 15.25 8.18
CA ARG A 17 63.06 14.22 8.28
C ARG A 17 63.04 13.53 9.64
N LEU A 18 62.88 14.30 10.72
CA LEU A 18 62.76 13.74 12.08
C LEU A 18 61.59 12.75 12.19
N SER A 19 60.44 13.09 11.63
CA SER A 19 59.28 12.19 11.64
C SER A 19 59.51 10.95 10.78
N GLN A 20 60.14 11.08 9.61
CA GLN A 20 60.51 9.93 8.76
C GLN A 20 61.48 8.98 9.47
N ASP A 21 62.50 9.53 10.15
CA ASP A 21 63.47 8.74 10.91
C ASP A 21 62.79 8.03 12.11
N LEU A 22 61.86 8.70 12.79
CA LEU A 22 61.05 8.09 13.86
C LEU A 22 60.14 6.98 13.35
N TYR A 23 59.51 7.16 12.18
CA TYR A 23 58.69 6.11 11.56
C TYR A 23 59.53 4.92 11.14
N ALA A 24 60.70 5.15 10.53
CA ALA A 24 61.62 4.07 10.15
C ALA A 24 62.14 3.31 11.38
N GLN A 25 62.47 4.03 12.47
CA GLN A 25 62.87 3.42 13.73
C GLN A 25 61.74 2.61 14.36
N TRP A 26 60.51 3.13 14.33
CA TRP A 26 59.32 2.42 14.81
C TRP A 26 59.04 1.16 14.00
N GLU A 27 59.07 1.24 12.67
CA GLU A 27 58.82 0.12 11.76
C GLU A 27 59.85 -1.00 11.98
N SER A 28 61.13 -0.64 12.10
CA SER A 28 62.20 -1.59 12.40
C SER A 28 62.01 -2.26 13.76
N ALA A 29 61.67 -1.48 14.80
CA ALA A 29 61.41 -2.01 16.14
C ALA A 29 60.18 -2.93 16.17
N VAL A 30 59.11 -2.58 15.45
CA VAL A 30 57.89 -3.38 15.34
C VAL A 30 58.15 -4.68 14.58
N THR A 31 58.91 -4.62 13.49
CA THR A 31 59.25 -5.81 12.68
C THR A 31 60.11 -6.78 13.48
N ALA A 32 61.17 -6.29 14.14
CA ALA A 32 62.02 -7.12 14.98
C ALA A 32 61.26 -7.72 16.18
N TRP A 33 60.31 -6.97 16.75
CA TRP A 33 59.42 -7.48 17.78
C TRP A 33 58.51 -8.59 17.24
N TRP A 34 57.92 -8.42 16.05
CA TRP A 34 57.08 -9.44 15.42
C TRP A 34 57.86 -10.70 15.07
N ASP A 35 59.06 -10.58 14.53
CA ASP A 35 59.92 -11.73 14.24
C ASP A 35 60.22 -12.51 15.54
N THR A 36 60.51 -11.80 16.63
CA THR A 36 60.73 -12.42 17.95
C THR A 36 59.47 -13.10 18.50
N VAL A 37 58.29 -12.51 18.27
CA VAL A 37 57.00 -13.07 18.70
C VAL A 37 56.62 -14.31 17.89
N LEU A 38 56.89 -14.30 16.58
CA LEU A 38 56.55 -15.39 15.68
C LEU A 38 57.54 -16.57 15.80
N ASP A 39 58.81 -16.29 16.03
CA ASP A 39 59.85 -17.32 16.21
C ASP A 39 59.86 -17.93 17.62
N SER A 40 59.19 -17.30 18.59
CA SER A 40 59.06 -17.83 19.96
C SER A 40 57.70 -18.52 20.19
N PRO A 41 57.62 -19.86 20.07
CA PRO A 41 56.36 -20.59 20.34
C PRO A 41 55.89 -20.42 21.79
N ASP A 42 56.80 -20.13 22.72
CA ASP A 42 56.48 -19.91 24.12
C ASP A 42 55.79 -18.56 24.36
N VAL A 43 56.11 -17.51 23.57
CA VAL A 43 55.41 -16.22 23.60
C VAL A 43 53.98 -16.38 23.07
N LEU A 44 53.78 -17.14 21.99
CA LEU A 44 52.44 -17.43 21.47
C LEU A 44 51.60 -18.24 22.45
N ARG A 45 52.20 -19.23 23.14
CA ARG A 45 51.52 -19.97 24.21
C ARG A 45 51.18 -19.08 25.41
N ALA A 46 52.14 -18.29 25.88
CA ALA A 46 51.94 -17.39 27.02
C ALA A 46 50.88 -16.32 26.72
N SER A 47 50.85 -15.78 25.50
CA SER A 47 49.81 -14.84 25.06
C SER A 47 48.45 -15.52 24.91
N GLY A 48 48.38 -16.74 24.36
CA GLY A 48 47.17 -17.56 24.34
C GLY A 48 46.63 -17.85 25.75
N ASP A 49 47.50 -18.18 26.69
CA ASP A 49 47.15 -18.41 28.10
C ASP A 49 46.73 -17.11 28.80
N ALA A 50 47.35 -15.98 28.46
CA ALA A 50 46.94 -14.67 28.98
C ALA A 50 45.55 -14.27 28.45
N LEU A 51 45.31 -14.40 27.14
CA LEU A 51 44.00 -14.16 26.52
C LEU A 51 42.93 -15.12 27.06
N GLY A 52 43.28 -16.40 27.24
CA GLY A 52 42.40 -17.39 27.85
C GLY A 52 42.03 -17.04 29.29
N ARG A 53 43.00 -16.56 30.08
CA ARG A 53 42.75 -16.06 31.44
C ARG A 53 41.88 -14.81 31.44
N LEU A 54 42.12 -13.86 30.53
CA LEU A 54 41.31 -12.66 30.39
C LEU A 54 39.86 -12.99 29.99
N ALA A 55 39.66 -13.91 29.05
CA ALA A 55 38.32 -14.36 28.65
C ALA A 55 37.56 -15.02 29.81
N ARG A 56 38.24 -15.84 30.62
CA ARG A 56 37.65 -16.45 31.82
C ARG A 56 37.35 -15.41 32.89
N ALA A 57 38.26 -14.46 33.14
CA ALA A 57 38.07 -13.39 34.10
C ALA A 57 36.87 -12.50 33.71
N ARG A 58 36.74 -12.18 32.42
CA ARG A 58 35.56 -11.47 31.90
C ARG A 58 34.28 -12.25 32.14
N LYS A 59 34.26 -13.56 31.85
CA LYS A 59 33.07 -14.40 32.08
C LYS A 59 32.68 -14.46 33.55
N GLN A 60 33.67 -14.54 34.46
CA GLN A 60 33.42 -14.52 35.90
C GLN A 60 32.86 -13.17 36.35
N TYR A 61 33.39 -12.07 35.81
CA TYR A 61 32.85 -10.73 36.08
C TYR A 61 31.41 -10.59 35.60
N GLU A 62 31.10 -11.05 34.39
CA GLU A 62 29.72 -11.06 33.85
C GLU A 62 28.78 -11.86 34.77
N GLN A 63 29.21 -13.04 35.23
CA GLN A 63 28.43 -13.85 36.19
C GLN A 63 28.25 -13.14 37.54
N ALA A 64 29.28 -12.50 38.08
CA ALA A 64 29.19 -11.77 39.34
C ALA A 64 28.26 -10.56 39.25
N VAL A 65 28.24 -9.88 38.09
CA VAL A 65 27.30 -8.79 37.80
C VAL A 65 25.87 -9.34 37.72
N ASP A 66 25.63 -10.42 36.99
CA ASP A 66 24.30 -11.03 36.88
C ASP A 66 23.79 -11.53 38.25
N ASP A 67 24.66 -12.12 39.08
CA ASP A 67 24.33 -12.54 40.46
C ASP A 67 23.99 -11.34 41.34
N ASN A 68 24.71 -10.23 41.20
CA ASN A 68 24.43 -8.99 41.92
C ASN A 68 23.07 -8.41 41.50
N LEU A 69 22.81 -8.33 40.20
CA LEU A 69 21.52 -7.87 39.67
C LEU A 69 20.38 -8.75 40.18
N THR A 70 20.57 -10.07 40.20
CA THR A 70 19.58 -11.02 40.71
C THR A 70 19.28 -10.78 42.20
N ARG A 71 20.32 -10.52 43.01
CA ARG A 71 20.15 -10.18 44.44
C ARG A 71 19.42 -8.85 44.65
N LEU A 72 19.61 -7.89 43.74
CA LEU A 72 18.89 -6.62 43.75
C LEU A 72 17.51 -6.71 43.09
N HIS A 73 17.10 -7.90 42.65
CA HIS A 73 15.88 -8.14 41.88
C HIS A 73 15.77 -7.27 40.62
N LEU A 74 16.91 -6.93 40.02
CA LEU A 74 16.99 -6.20 38.76
C LEU A 74 17.04 -7.19 37.59
N PRO A 75 16.49 -6.82 36.42
CA PRO A 75 16.55 -7.67 35.24
C PRO A 75 17.98 -7.98 34.83
N THR A 76 18.29 -9.26 34.65
CA THR A 76 19.59 -9.70 34.16
C THR A 76 19.68 -9.50 32.65
N ARG A 77 20.89 -9.62 32.08
CA ARG A 77 21.07 -9.63 30.63
C ARG A 77 20.25 -10.76 29.98
N SER A 78 20.14 -11.91 30.65
CA SER A 78 19.37 -13.05 30.15
C SER A 78 17.89 -12.73 30.03
N ASP A 79 17.34 -11.93 30.95
CA ASP A 79 15.94 -11.49 30.93
C ASP A 79 15.70 -10.51 29.79
N LEU A 80 16.62 -9.58 29.54
CA LEU A 80 16.54 -8.68 28.38
C LEU A 80 16.57 -9.44 27.06
N VAL A 81 17.42 -10.48 26.95
CA VAL A 81 17.45 -11.35 25.76
C VAL A 81 16.14 -12.13 25.60
N ARG A 82 15.54 -12.60 26.69
CA ARG A 82 14.22 -13.26 26.65
C ARG A 82 13.13 -12.29 26.23
N LEU A 83 13.11 -11.07 26.78
CA LEU A 83 12.13 -10.04 26.44
C LEU A 83 12.24 -9.60 24.98
N THR A 84 13.46 -9.36 24.48
CA THR A 84 13.67 -9.04 23.06
C THR A 84 13.21 -10.17 22.15
N ARG A 85 13.46 -11.43 22.51
CA ARG A 85 12.94 -12.58 21.77
C ARG A 85 11.41 -12.67 21.80
N ILE A 86 10.78 -12.39 22.95
CA ILE A 86 9.32 -12.37 23.05
C ILE A 86 8.76 -11.22 22.20
N ALA A 87 9.38 -10.04 22.25
CA ALA A 87 8.97 -8.88 21.47
C ALA A 87 9.05 -9.17 19.96
N THR A 88 10.13 -9.77 19.47
CA THR A 88 10.24 -10.13 18.04
C THR A 88 9.24 -11.20 17.62
N LEU A 89 8.93 -12.16 18.50
CA LEU A 89 7.87 -13.15 18.24
C LEU A 89 6.49 -12.51 18.18
N LEU A 90 6.21 -11.54 19.05
CA LEU A 90 4.95 -10.79 19.05
C LEU A 90 4.83 -9.90 17.81
N GLU A 91 5.91 -9.22 17.42
CA GLU A 91 5.98 -8.42 16.20
C GLU A 91 5.65 -9.28 14.97
N HIS A 92 6.32 -10.43 14.81
CA HIS A 92 6.02 -11.35 13.71
C HIS A 92 4.57 -11.86 13.73
N ARG A 93 4.00 -12.07 14.91
CA ARG A 93 2.60 -12.50 15.05
C ARG A 93 1.63 -11.37 14.70
N LEU A 94 1.94 -10.13 15.07
CA LEU A 94 1.14 -8.95 14.72
C LEU A 94 1.12 -8.74 13.21
N VAL A 95 2.27 -8.79 12.54
CA VAL A 95 2.34 -8.69 11.07
C VAL A 95 1.46 -9.74 10.39
N ARG A 96 1.50 -11.00 10.86
CA ARG A 96 0.61 -12.05 10.32
C ARG A 96 -0.87 -11.77 10.54
N PHE A 97 -1.25 -11.16 11.67
CA PHE A 97 -2.63 -10.79 11.91
C PHE A 97 -3.06 -9.61 11.04
N GLU A 98 -2.18 -8.65 10.80
CA GLU A 98 -2.43 -7.56 9.85
C GLU A 98 -2.66 -8.09 8.45
N ASP A 99 -1.80 -9.01 7.97
CA ASP A 99 -1.97 -9.67 6.67
C ASP A 99 -3.31 -10.41 6.56
N GLN A 100 -3.70 -11.16 7.60
CA GLN A 100 -4.97 -11.87 7.64
C GLN A 100 -6.17 -10.93 7.65
N LEU A 101 -6.08 -9.80 8.37
CA LEU A 101 -7.14 -8.80 8.38
C LEU A 101 -7.31 -8.13 7.02
N LEU A 102 -6.21 -7.81 6.33
CA LEU A 102 -6.24 -7.27 4.98
C LEU A 102 -6.88 -8.28 4.01
N GLU A 103 -6.50 -9.55 4.07
CA GLU A 103 -7.09 -10.59 3.23
C GLU A 103 -8.60 -10.77 3.50
N MET A 104 -9.02 -10.71 4.77
CA MET A 104 -10.44 -10.75 5.13
C MET A 104 -11.20 -9.53 4.63
N GLN A 105 -10.60 -8.34 4.71
CA GLN A 105 -11.19 -7.11 4.21
C GLN A 105 -11.40 -7.17 2.70
N ASP A 106 -10.42 -7.67 1.95
CA ASP A 106 -10.53 -7.84 0.49
C ASP A 106 -11.63 -8.83 0.12
N LYS A 107 -11.73 -9.95 0.86
CA LYS A 107 -12.80 -10.94 0.65
C LYS A 107 -14.19 -10.36 0.94
N LEU A 108 -14.34 -9.60 2.02
CA LEU A 108 -15.60 -8.95 2.34
C LEU A 108 -15.98 -7.92 1.27
N ALA A 109 -15.03 -7.09 0.83
CA ALA A 109 -15.27 -6.13 -0.24
C ALA A 109 -15.68 -6.81 -1.56
N ALA A 110 -15.08 -7.96 -1.90
CA ALA A 110 -15.46 -8.74 -3.06
C ALA A 110 -16.89 -9.30 -2.94
N LEU A 111 -17.23 -9.89 -1.80
CA LEU A 111 -18.56 -10.43 -1.53
C LEU A 111 -19.64 -9.35 -1.52
N GLU A 112 -19.36 -8.18 -0.93
CA GLU A 112 -20.28 -7.04 -0.93
C GLU A 112 -20.54 -6.55 -2.35
N ARG A 113 -19.50 -6.44 -3.19
CA ARG A 113 -19.64 -6.07 -4.60
C ARG A 113 -20.48 -7.09 -5.37
N GLU A 114 -20.21 -8.38 -5.19
CA GLU A 114 -20.96 -9.46 -5.84
C GLU A 114 -22.44 -9.45 -5.40
N ALA A 115 -22.71 -9.30 -4.11
CA ALA A 115 -24.07 -9.23 -3.59
C ALA A 115 -24.82 -7.99 -4.08
N LEU A 116 -24.16 -6.84 -4.17
CA LEU A 116 -24.75 -5.63 -4.74
C LEU A 116 -25.02 -5.79 -6.23
N GLN A 117 -24.09 -6.37 -6.99
CA GLN A 117 -24.28 -6.65 -8.41
C GLN A 117 -25.49 -7.56 -8.64
N ALA A 118 -25.59 -8.68 -7.91
CA ALA A 118 -26.72 -9.59 -8.03
C ALA A 118 -28.07 -8.92 -7.70
N ARG A 119 -28.07 -7.96 -6.75
CA ARG A 119 -29.28 -7.19 -6.42
C ARG A 119 -29.65 -6.18 -7.50
N VAL A 120 -28.66 -5.58 -8.16
CA VAL A 120 -28.86 -4.68 -9.31
C VAL A 120 -29.41 -5.47 -10.48
N ASP A 121 -28.77 -6.57 -10.87
CA ASP A 121 -29.22 -7.42 -11.99
C ASP A 121 -30.66 -7.92 -11.77
N ALA A 122 -30.99 -8.34 -10.54
CA ALA A 122 -32.35 -8.75 -10.20
C ALA A 122 -33.36 -7.61 -10.22
N ALA A 123 -32.94 -6.37 -9.95
CA ALA A 123 -33.80 -5.19 -10.05
C ALA A 123 -34.02 -4.79 -11.52
N GLU A 124 -32.98 -4.84 -12.35
CA GLU A 124 -33.03 -4.59 -13.79
C GLU A 124 -33.99 -5.57 -14.48
N ALA A 125 -33.85 -6.87 -14.22
CA ALA A 125 -34.77 -7.88 -14.79
C ALA A 125 -36.24 -7.65 -14.39
N ARG A 126 -36.50 -7.13 -13.17
CA ARG A 126 -37.86 -6.78 -12.73
C ARG A 126 -38.39 -5.53 -13.44
N LEU A 127 -37.52 -4.57 -13.76
CA LEU A 127 -37.90 -3.38 -14.52
C LEU A 127 -38.22 -3.75 -15.97
N GLU A 128 -37.37 -4.53 -16.63
CA GLU A 128 -37.62 -5.05 -17.97
C GLU A 128 -38.98 -5.77 -18.04
N HIS A 129 -39.26 -6.66 -17.08
CA HIS A 129 -40.55 -7.36 -17.04
C HIS A 129 -41.75 -6.39 -16.84
N ARG A 130 -41.57 -5.32 -16.05
CA ARG A 130 -42.63 -4.31 -15.88
C ARG A 130 -42.85 -3.51 -17.16
N GLU A 131 -41.80 -3.18 -17.89
CA GLU A 131 -41.89 -2.48 -19.17
C GLU A 131 -42.59 -3.34 -20.23
N GLU A 132 -42.27 -4.63 -20.30
CA GLU A 132 -42.98 -5.59 -21.15
C GLU A 132 -44.47 -5.67 -20.82
N MET A 133 -44.81 -5.74 -19.53
CA MET A 133 -46.21 -5.78 -19.07
C MET A 133 -46.95 -4.48 -19.41
N ALA A 134 -46.32 -3.32 -19.25
CA ALA A 134 -46.91 -2.03 -19.65
C ALA A 134 -47.13 -1.97 -21.18
N ALA A 135 -46.19 -2.48 -21.97
CA ALA A 135 -46.33 -2.55 -23.43
C ALA A 135 -47.47 -3.50 -23.86
N LEU A 136 -47.64 -4.63 -23.17
CA LEU A 136 -48.76 -5.54 -23.40
C LEU A 136 -50.10 -4.92 -23.01
N GLN A 137 -50.17 -4.21 -21.88
CA GLN A 137 -51.37 -3.47 -21.47
C GLN A 137 -51.77 -2.44 -22.52
N ALA A 138 -50.84 -1.61 -23.01
CA ALA A 138 -51.12 -0.64 -24.06
C ALA A 138 -51.61 -1.30 -25.37
N ARG A 139 -51.10 -2.48 -25.72
CA ARG A 139 -51.59 -3.26 -26.88
C ARG A 139 -53.01 -3.79 -26.66
N LEU A 140 -53.32 -4.26 -25.46
CA LEU A 140 -54.67 -4.71 -25.11
C LEU A 140 -55.68 -3.56 -25.15
N ASP A 141 -55.34 -2.40 -24.59
CA ASP A 141 -56.19 -1.21 -24.63
C ASP A 141 -56.49 -0.80 -26.08
N ALA A 142 -55.46 -0.76 -26.94
CA ALA A 142 -55.64 -0.46 -28.36
C ALA A 142 -56.49 -1.50 -29.12
N LEU A 143 -56.44 -2.77 -28.72
CA LEU A 143 -57.31 -3.82 -29.27
C LEU A 143 -58.75 -3.65 -28.79
N GLN A 144 -58.95 -3.30 -27.52
CA GLN A 144 -60.28 -3.04 -26.96
C GLN A 144 -60.95 -1.86 -27.68
N GLU A 145 -60.24 -0.75 -27.87
CA GLU A 145 -60.77 0.40 -28.62
C GLU A 145 -61.18 0.03 -30.05
N ARG A 146 -60.42 -0.84 -30.72
CA ARG A 146 -60.76 -1.34 -32.06
C ARG A 146 -62.00 -2.22 -32.06
N ILE A 147 -62.16 -3.08 -31.06
CA ILE A 147 -63.36 -3.91 -30.89
C ILE A 147 -64.58 -3.03 -30.65
N ASP A 148 -64.49 -2.08 -29.72
CA ASP A 148 -65.58 -1.14 -29.41
C ASP A 148 -66.00 -0.34 -30.66
N ALA A 149 -65.03 0.12 -31.47
CA ALA A 149 -65.31 0.81 -32.72
C ALA A 149 -66.01 -0.09 -33.76
N LEU A 150 -65.60 -1.36 -33.86
CA LEU A 150 -66.26 -2.35 -34.72
C LEU A 150 -67.70 -2.64 -34.26
N GLU A 151 -67.92 -2.81 -32.96
CA GLU A 151 -69.25 -3.04 -32.39
C GLU A 151 -70.18 -1.85 -32.62
N GLN A 152 -69.70 -0.62 -32.43
CA GLN A 152 -70.44 0.60 -32.75
C GLN A 152 -70.76 0.71 -34.25
N SER A 153 -69.83 0.29 -35.12
CA SER A 153 -70.08 0.27 -36.57
C SER A 153 -71.10 -0.78 -36.99
N ALA A 154 -71.14 -1.93 -36.31
CA ALA A 154 -72.09 -3.02 -36.56
C ALA A 154 -73.50 -2.71 -36.04
N THR A 155 -73.61 -2.00 -34.92
CA THR A 155 -74.90 -1.57 -34.35
C THR A 155 -75.48 -0.33 -35.00
N ARG A 156 -74.70 0.44 -35.78
CA ARG A 156 -75.21 1.56 -36.57
C ARG A 156 -76.02 1.01 -37.76
N PRO A 157 -77.37 1.06 -37.74
CA PRO A 157 -78.16 0.54 -38.85
C PRO A 157 -77.80 1.36 -40.09
N ALA A 158 -77.59 0.67 -41.21
CA ALA A 158 -77.37 1.25 -42.51
C ALA A 158 -78.40 2.37 -42.73
N ARG A 159 -77.97 3.63 -42.55
CA ARG A 159 -78.80 4.81 -42.79
C ARG A 159 -79.07 4.81 -44.29
N ARG A 160 -80.21 4.20 -44.63
CA ARG A 160 -80.84 4.13 -45.93
C ARG A 160 -80.70 5.52 -46.57
N ARG A 161 -79.87 5.61 -47.62
CA ARG A 161 -79.71 6.78 -48.46
C ARG A 161 -81.10 7.19 -48.94
N ARG A 162 -81.71 8.18 -48.28
CA ARG A 162 -82.90 8.85 -48.76
C ARG A 162 -82.43 9.83 -49.83
N ARG A 163 -82.43 9.36 -51.08
CA ARG A 163 -82.44 10.18 -52.29
C ARG A 163 -83.53 11.25 -52.10
N LYS A 164 -83.17 12.53 -52.13
CA LYS A 164 -84.10 13.60 -52.46
C LYS A 164 -83.47 14.40 -53.60
N ALA A 165 -83.99 14.13 -54.79
CA ALA A 165 -83.97 15.06 -55.91
C ALA A 165 -85.10 16.06 -55.67
N ASP A 166 -84.81 17.34 -55.91
CA ASP A 166 -85.69 18.51 -56.12
C ASP A 166 -84.69 19.68 -56.13
N ASP A 167 -84.26 20.24 -57.26
CA ASP A 167 -85.00 21.00 -58.29
C ASP A 167 -85.59 22.33 -57.76
N SER A 168 -85.59 23.34 -58.63
CA SER A 168 -85.77 24.81 -58.45
C SER A 168 -84.51 25.54 -57.97
N ASP A 169 -83.74 26.29 -58.76
CA ASP A 169 -84.05 27.20 -59.88
C ASP A 169 -84.96 28.38 -59.50
N THR A 170 -84.32 29.54 -59.28
CA THR A 170 -84.77 30.96 -59.43
C THR A 170 -83.70 31.82 -58.71
N ASP A 171 -82.80 32.52 -59.40
CA ASP A 171 -82.98 33.82 -60.08
C ASP A 171 -83.07 35.01 -59.10
N THR A 172 -82.59 36.18 -59.56
CA THR A 172 -82.47 37.51 -58.89
C THR A 172 -81.10 37.73 -58.22
N ARG A 173 -80.06 38.31 -58.83
CA ARG A 173 -79.92 39.61 -59.54
C ARG A 173 -80.22 40.83 -58.66
N ASP A 174 -79.25 41.77 -58.70
CA ASP A 174 -79.28 43.18 -58.29
C ASP A 174 -78.78 43.64 -56.92
N GLY A 175 -78.03 44.75 -56.99
CA GLY A 175 -77.80 45.75 -55.94
C GLY A 175 -76.45 45.59 -55.23
N ASP A 176 -75.33 46.13 -55.69
CA ASP A 176 -75.02 47.57 -55.76
C ASP A 176 -75.37 48.31 -54.45
N GLN A 177 -74.36 48.63 -53.64
CA GLN A 177 -74.04 50.00 -53.22
C GLN A 177 -72.87 50.03 -52.21
N ARG A 178 -71.80 50.68 -52.66
CA ARG A 178 -70.92 51.66 -51.98
C ARG A 178 -70.23 51.31 -50.66
#